data_AF-A0A349B0L7-F1
#
_entry.id   AF-A0A349B0L7-F1
#
_cell.length_a   1.000
_cell.length_b   1.000
_cell.length_c   1.000
_cell.angle_alpha   90.00
_cell.angle_beta   90.00
_cell.angle_gamma   90.00
#
_symmetry.space_group_name_H-M   'P 1'
#
loop_
_entity.id
_entity.type
_entity.pdbx_description
1 polymer ?
#
loop_
_entity_poly.entity_id
_entity_poly.type
_entity_poly.pdbx_seq_one_letter_code
_entity_poly.pdbx_strand_id
1 'polypeptide(L)'
;ACARIGAPHSVVFGGFSSNALADRINDAEAKVLITADAGYRRGEPSTLKPAADVALADTSSIEHVVVVDRCGTAPEMTEDRDHWWHDLMADASTDCPAEEMDSEDLLYLLYTSGTTG
;
A
#
# COMPACT_ATOMS: atom_id res chain seq x y z
N ALA A 1 3.19 -8.58 7.76
CA ALA A 1 4.29 -7.63 8.03
C ALA A 1 3.83 -6.56 9.02
N CYS A 2 2.84 -5.72 8.68
CA CYS A 2 2.37 -4.61 9.53
C CYS A 2 2.07 -5.03 10.99
N ALA A 3 1.16 -6.00 11.20
CA ALA A 3 0.79 -6.46 12.54
C ALA A 3 1.97 -7.03 13.35
N ARG A 4 3.03 -7.55 12.70
CA ARG A 4 4.19 -8.11 13.37
C ARG A 4 5.04 -7.02 14.04
N ILE A 5 5.01 -5.81 13.51
CA ILE A 5 5.75 -4.65 14.01
C ILE A 5 4.81 -3.64 14.71
N GLY A 6 3.60 -4.07 15.08
CA GLY A 6 2.60 -3.21 15.74
C GLY A 6 1.97 -2.13 14.85
N ALA A 7 2.20 -2.15 13.53
CA ALA A 7 1.65 -1.16 12.62
C ALA A 7 0.21 -1.53 12.18
N PRO A 8 -0.77 -0.61 12.33
CA PRO A 8 -2.10 -0.79 11.76
C PRO A 8 -2.03 -0.84 10.23
N HIS A 9 -2.75 -1.78 9.62
CA HIS A 9 -2.85 -1.84 8.15
C HIS A 9 -4.23 -1.40 7.67
N SER A 10 -4.28 -0.62 6.58
CA SER A 10 -5.51 -0.23 5.91
C SER A 10 -5.54 -0.85 4.52
N VAL A 11 -6.41 -1.83 4.30
CA VAL A 11 -6.49 -2.56 3.03
C VAL A 11 -7.49 -1.86 2.10
N VAL A 12 -7.04 -1.52 0.90
CA VAL A 12 -7.86 -0.93 -0.16
C VAL A 12 -7.99 -1.94 -1.31
N PHE A 13 -9.22 -2.18 -1.76
CA PHE A 13 -9.47 -3.07 -2.89
C PHE A 13 -8.86 -2.50 -4.17
N GLY A 14 -7.99 -3.28 -4.84
CA GLY A 14 -7.28 -2.83 -6.05
C GLY A 14 -8.15 -2.52 -7.28
N GLY A 15 -9.47 -2.71 -7.20
CA GLY A 15 -10.42 -2.27 -8.21
C GLY A 15 -11.09 -0.92 -7.90
N PHE A 16 -10.75 -0.26 -6.80
CA PHE A 16 -11.23 1.10 -6.51
C PHE A 16 -10.54 2.16 -7.36
N SER A 17 -11.18 3.33 -7.45
CA SER A 17 -10.61 4.50 -8.13
C SER A 17 -9.45 5.11 -7.34
N SER A 18 -8.60 5.87 -8.03
CA SER A 18 -7.52 6.64 -7.40
C SER A 18 -8.02 7.60 -6.32
N ASN A 19 -9.16 8.27 -6.53
CA ASN A 19 -9.76 9.14 -5.50
C ASN A 19 -10.15 8.35 -4.25
N ALA A 20 -10.74 7.16 -4.42
CA ALA A 20 -11.11 6.32 -3.29
C ALA A 20 -9.88 5.80 -2.51
N LEU A 21 -8.73 5.64 -3.18
CA LEU A 21 -7.45 5.37 -2.51
C LEU A 21 -6.94 6.61 -1.77
N ALA A 22 -6.94 7.78 -2.41
CA ALA A 22 -6.48 9.04 -1.82
C ALA A 22 -7.27 9.40 -0.55
N ASP A 23 -8.61 9.32 -0.58
CA ASP A 23 -9.48 9.60 0.57
C ASP A 23 -9.10 8.73 1.79
N ARG A 24 -8.79 7.45 1.56
CA ARG A 24 -8.42 6.51 2.62
C ARG A 24 -6.99 6.73 3.12
N ILE A 25 -6.06 7.11 2.25
CA ILE A 25 -4.70 7.48 2.64
C ILE A 25 -4.75 8.71 3.54
N ASN A 26 -5.49 9.74 3.12
CA ASN A 26 -5.58 11.01 3.82
C ASN A 26 -6.28 10.85 5.18
N ASP A 27 -7.37 10.09 5.26
CA ASP A 27 -8.07 9.84 6.52
C ASP A 27 -7.25 9.00 7.51
N ALA A 28 -6.50 8.01 7.01
CA ALA A 28 -5.61 7.19 7.86
C ALA A 28 -4.27 7.87 8.17
N GLU A 29 -3.99 9.03 7.57
CA GLU A 29 -2.68 9.68 7.58
C GLU A 29 -1.52 8.71 7.26
N ALA A 30 -1.74 7.80 6.32
CA ALA A 30 -0.81 6.71 6.03
C ALA A 30 0.52 7.25 5.49
N LYS A 31 1.63 6.67 5.99
CA LYS A 31 3.01 7.05 5.58
C LYS A 31 3.65 6.12 4.57
N VAL A 32 3.15 4.89 4.45
CA VAL A 32 3.68 3.88 3.54
C VAL A 32 2.53 3.26 2.75
N LEU A 33 2.68 3.22 1.43
CA LEU A 33 1.77 2.50 0.53
C LEU A 33 2.46 1.23 0.02
N ILE A 34 1.79 0.08 0.12
CA ILE A 34 2.25 -1.16 -0.51
C ILE A 34 1.32 -1.46 -1.69
N THR A 35 1.89 -1.58 -2.89
CA THR A 35 1.15 -1.85 -4.13
C THR A 35 1.96 -2.80 -5.03
N ALA A 36 1.47 -3.05 -6.24
CA ALA A 36 2.18 -3.77 -7.29
C ALA A 36 2.23 -2.95 -8.58
N ASP A 37 3.07 -3.35 -9.52
CA ASP A 37 3.06 -2.82 -10.88
C ASP A 37 1.68 -2.97 -11.52
N ALA A 38 1.12 -4.18 -11.44
CA ALA A 38 -0.23 -4.55 -11.87
C ALA A 38 -0.72 -5.81 -11.13
N GLY A 39 -2.02 -6.09 -11.21
CA GLY A 39 -2.61 -7.35 -10.81
C GLY A 39 -3.28 -8.06 -11.98
N TYR A 40 -3.30 -9.39 -12.00
CA TYR A 40 -4.05 -10.12 -13.02
C TYR A 40 -5.56 -10.04 -12.79
N ARG A 41 -6.29 -9.55 -13.79
CA ARG A 41 -7.76 -9.55 -13.81
C ARG A 41 -8.24 -10.22 -15.09
N ARG A 42 -8.92 -11.36 -14.95
CA ARG A 42 -9.39 -12.18 -16.08
C ARG A 42 -8.26 -12.59 -17.05
N GLY A 43 -7.07 -12.84 -16.50
CA GLY A 43 -5.90 -13.25 -17.27
C GLY A 43 -5.02 -12.11 -17.79
N GLU A 44 -5.53 -10.88 -17.80
CA GLU A 44 -4.79 -9.71 -18.30
C GLU A 44 -4.26 -8.83 -17.16
N PRO A 45 -3.09 -8.19 -17.32
CA PRO A 45 -2.61 -7.19 -16.36
C PRO A 45 -3.55 -5.99 -16.25
N SER A 46 -3.97 -5.68 -15.03
CA SER A 46 -4.68 -4.46 -14.64
C SER A 46 -3.71 -3.60 -13.82
N THR A 47 -3.31 -2.46 -14.36
CA THR A 47 -2.27 -1.61 -13.76
C THR A 47 -2.69 -1.07 -12.39
N LEU A 48 -1.78 -1.15 -11.42
CA LEU A 48 -2.02 -0.71 -10.04
C LEU A 48 -1.12 0.48 -9.68
N LYS A 49 0.17 0.43 -10.03
CA LYS A 49 1.12 1.52 -9.75
C LYS A 49 0.73 2.84 -10.44
N PRO A 50 0.36 2.89 -11.73
CA PRO A 50 -0.15 4.12 -12.35
C PRO A 50 -1.39 4.70 -11.67
N ALA A 51 -2.33 3.85 -11.22
CA ALA A 51 -3.51 4.30 -10.49
C ALA A 51 -3.16 4.83 -9.09
N ALA A 52 -2.17 4.21 -8.44
CA ALA A 52 -1.61 4.69 -7.18
C ALA A 52 -0.93 6.05 -7.35
N ASP A 53 -0.13 6.26 -8.40
CA ASP A 53 0.53 7.55 -8.65
C ASP A 53 -0.46 8.70 -8.84
N VAL A 54 -1.58 8.44 -9.53
CA VAL A 54 -2.69 9.41 -9.64
C VAL A 54 -3.28 9.74 -8.27
N ALA A 55 -3.44 8.75 -7.39
CA ALA A 55 -3.94 8.99 -6.03
C ALA A 55 -2.93 9.79 -5.19
N LEU A 56 -1.64 9.49 -5.33
CA LEU A 56 -0.57 10.11 -4.55
C LEU A 56 -0.41 11.61 -4.85
N ALA A 57 -0.86 12.08 -6.02
CA ALA A 57 -0.88 13.51 -6.34
C ALA A 57 -1.77 14.33 -5.39
N ASP A 58 -2.78 13.70 -4.78
CA ASP A 58 -3.73 14.31 -3.84
C ASP A 58 -3.48 13.89 -2.38
N THR A 59 -2.30 13.34 -2.07
CA THR A 59 -1.92 12.92 -0.72
C THR A 59 -0.58 13.53 -0.31
N SER A 60 -0.43 13.95 0.94
CA SER A 60 0.81 14.55 1.46
C SER A 60 1.51 13.73 2.54
N SER A 61 0.87 12.68 3.06
CA SER A 61 1.39 11.88 4.18
C SER A 61 2.33 10.75 3.76
N ILE A 62 2.25 10.30 2.50
CA ILE A 62 3.04 9.16 2.02
C ILE A 62 4.51 9.56 1.85
N GLU A 63 5.37 8.89 2.60
CA GLU A 63 6.82 9.03 2.57
C GLU A 63 7.46 7.95 1.67
N HIS A 64 6.89 6.73 1.66
CA HIS A 64 7.42 5.60 0.89
C HIS A 64 6.34 4.77 0.19
N VAL A 65 6.67 4.23 -0.99
CA VAL A 65 5.84 3.29 -1.73
C VAL A 65 6.63 2.02 -2.00
N VAL A 66 6.14 0.87 -1.54
CA VAL A 66 6.74 -0.44 -1.86
C VAL A 66 5.96 -1.06 -3.01
N VAL A 67 6.65 -1.39 -4.11
CA VAL A 67 6.06 -1.91 -5.33
C VAL A 67 6.50 -3.36 -5.54
N VAL A 68 5.55 -4.26 -5.66
CA VAL A 68 5.78 -5.65 -6.07
C VAL A 68 5.77 -5.73 -7.60
N ASP A 69 6.82 -6.28 -8.21
CA ASP A 69 6.80 -6.67 -9.62
C ASP A 69 6.02 -7.98 -9.76
N ARG A 70 4.75 -7.87 -10.13
CA ARG A 70 3.82 -8.99 -10.25
C ARG A 70 3.58 -9.39 -11.70
N CYS A 71 3.59 -8.45 -12.63
CA CYS A 71 3.21 -8.64 -14.02
C CYS A 71 4.29 -8.21 -15.02
N GLY A 72 5.42 -7.66 -14.58
CA GLY A 72 6.49 -7.18 -15.45
C GLY A 72 6.10 -5.98 -16.31
N THR A 73 5.19 -5.12 -15.84
CA THR A 73 4.65 -4.02 -16.67
C THR A 73 5.55 -2.77 -16.73
N ALA A 74 6.70 -2.78 -16.05
CA ALA A 74 7.67 -1.68 -16.02
C ALA A 74 7.03 -0.29 -15.77
N PRO A 75 6.32 -0.09 -14.63
CA PRO A 75 5.70 1.18 -14.31
C PRO A 75 6.75 2.25 -14.01
N GLU A 76 6.35 3.52 -14.07
CA GLU A 76 7.21 4.62 -13.60
C GLU A 76 7.44 4.52 -12.09
N MET A 77 8.69 4.77 -11.68
CA MET A 77 9.14 4.75 -10.29
C MET A 77 9.73 6.12 -9.95
N THR A 78 9.23 6.74 -8.90
CA THR A 78 9.74 8.02 -8.38
C THR A 78 10.93 7.75 -7.47
N GLU A 79 12.08 8.34 -7.80
CA GLU A 79 13.32 8.23 -7.00
C GLU A 79 13.07 8.65 -5.54
N ASP A 80 13.76 7.98 -4.60
CA ASP A 80 13.65 8.11 -3.14
C ASP A 80 12.29 7.76 -2.50
N ARG A 81 11.19 7.83 -3.25
CA ARG A 81 9.84 7.49 -2.79
C ARG A 81 9.47 6.03 -3.05
N ASP A 82 9.72 5.53 -4.26
CA ASP A 82 9.25 4.22 -4.72
C ASP A 82 10.37 3.18 -4.67
N HIS A 83 10.09 2.04 -4.03
CA HIS A 83 11.07 0.98 -3.76
C HIS A 83 10.56 -0.36 -4.30
N TRP A 84 11.39 -1.10 -5.00
CA TRP A 84 11.07 -2.46 -5.40
C TRP A 84 11.10 -3.39 -4.20
N TRP A 85 10.03 -4.17 -4.03
CA TRP A 85 9.93 -5.14 -2.96
C TRP A 85 11.06 -6.18 -3.00
N HIS A 86 11.43 -6.66 -4.19
CA HIS A 86 12.47 -7.68 -4.33
C HIS A 86 13.87 -7.17 -3.97
N ASP A 87 14.14 -5.88 -4.22
CA ASP A 87 15.41 -5.24 -3.83
C ASP A 87 15.46 -5.09 -2.30
N LEU A 88 14.39 -4.56 -1.69
CA LEU A 88 14.30 -4.45 -0.22
C LEU A 88 14.45 -5.81 0.47
N MET A 89 13.85 -6.86 -0.10
CA MET A 89 13.90 -8.19 0.49
C MET A 89 15.24 -8.90 0.30
N ALA A 90 16.08 -8.47 -0.64
CA ALA A 90 17.42 -9.01 -0.80
C ALA A 90 18.32 -8.68 0.41
N ASP A 91 18.09 -7.51 1.03
CA ASP A 91 18.87 -7.01 2.17
C ASP A 91 18.18 -7.23 3.52
N ALA A 92 16.86 -7.47 3.53
CA ALA A 92 16.09 -7.61 4.76
C ALA A 92 16.44 -8.89 5.55
N SER A 93 16.52 -8.77 6.88
CA SER A 93 16.70 -9.90 7.79
C SER A 93 15.52 -10.87 7.72
N THR A 94 15.83 -12.17 7.80
CA THR A 94 14.81 -13.22 7.97
C THR A 94 14.32 -13.32 9.42
N ASP A 95 15.05 -12.72 10.36
CA ASP A 95 14.62 -12.54 11.74
C ASP A 95 14.02 -11.15 11.94
N CYS A 96 12.80 -11.15 12.47
CA CYS A 96 12.02 -9.96 12.81
C CYS A 96 11.21 -10.37 14.04
N PRO A 97 11.65 -10.05 15.27
CA PRO A 97 10.86 -10.30 16.47
C PRO A 97 9.50 -9.63 16.37
N ALA A 98 8.47 -10.25 16.95
CA ALA A 98 7.14 -9.65 16.99
C ALA A 98 7.11 -8.58 18.09
N GLU A 99 6.51 -7.43 17.80
CA GLU A 99 6.25 -6.39 18.78
C GLU A 99 5.21 -6.88 19.80
N GLU A 100 5.45 -6.60 21.09
CA GLU A 100 4.46 -6.85 22.14
C GLU A 100 3.40 -5.75 22.10
N MET A 101 2.12 -6.13 21.97
CA MET A 101 1.00 -5.21 21.81
C MET A 101 0.00 -5.40 22.95
N ASP A 102 -0.73 -4.33 23.31
CA ASP A 102 -1.89 -4.42 24.18
C ASP A 102 -3.06 -5.12 23.45
N SER A 103 -3.98 -5.71 24.22
CA SER A 103 -5.20 -6.31 23.66
C SER A 103 -6.09 -5.32 22.89
N GLU A 104 -6.00 -4.03 23.23
CA GLU A 104 -6.84 -2.97 22.67
C GLU A 104 -6.10 -2.12 21.62
N ASP A 105 -4.85 -2.45 21.26
CA ASP A 105 -4.12 -1.72 20.23
C ASP A 105 -4.76 -1.89 18.84
N LEU A 106 -4.68 -0.84 18.02
CA LEU A 106 -5.29 -0.84 16.68
C LEU A 106 -4.58 -1.82 15.73
N LEU A 107 -5.27 -2.90 15.36
CA LEU A 107 -4.70 -3.89 14.44
C LEU A 107 -4.82 -3.47 12.96
N TYR A 108 -5.98 -2.94 12.56
CA TYR A 108 -6.25 -2.57 11.17
C TYR A 108 -7.39 -1.56 11.06
N LEU A 109 -7.43 -0.86 9.93
CA LEU A 109 -8.56 -0.05 9.48
C LEU A 109 -9.18 -0.71 8.24
N LEU A 110 -10.51 -0.78 8.21
CA LEU A 110 -11.24 -1.29 7.05
C LEU A 110 -12.40 -0.36 6.71
N TYR A 111 -12.18 0.47 5.71
CA TYR A 111 -13.14 1.46 5.25
C TYR A 111 -14.36 0.83 4.57
N THR A 112 -15.54 1.09 5.14
CA THR A 112 -16.83 0.68 4.59
C THR A 112 -17.61 1.90 4.08
N SER A 113 -18.36 1.76 2.99
CA SER A 113 -19.24 2.82 2.51
C SER A 113 -20.51 2.91 3.38
N GLY A 114 -20.71 4.06 4.03
CA GLY A 114 -21.99 4.42 4.65
C GLY A 114 -23.03 4.88 3.62
N THR A 115 -24.30 4.98 4.03
CA THR A 115 -25.41 5.41 3.16
C THR A 115 -25.48 6.93 2.94
N THR A 116 -24.69 7.70 3.69
CA THR A 116 -24.60 9.16 3.62
C THR A 116 -23.14 9.53 3.88
N GLY A 117 -22.48 10.17 2.90
CA GLY A 117 -21.10 10.64 2.98
C GLY A 117 -20.98 12.02 3.60
#